data_AF-A0A2V6GC36-F1
#
_entry.id   AF-A0A2V6GC36-F1
#
_cell.length_a   1.000
_cell.length_b   1.000
_cell.length_c   1.000
_cell.angle_alpha   90.00
_cell.angle_beta   90.00
_cell.angle_gamma   90.00
#
_symmetry.space_group_name_H-M   'P 1'
#
loop_
_entity.id
_entity.type
_entity.pdbx_description
1 polymer ?
#
loop_
_entity_poly.entity_id
_entity_poly.type
_entity_poly.pdbx_seq_one_letter_code
_entity_poly.pdbx_strand_id
1 'polypeptide(L)'
;MNSALAQSIADLSNRLRNHFWLSRASSRPQHLRRGARGEKLACRFLRRSGYKILYRNFKGRSGGEIDIVCREQDTLVFVEV
;
A
#
# COMPACT_ATOMS: atom_id res chain seq x y z
N MET A 1 -13.83 12.22 -43.32
CA MET A 1 -13.25 11.14 -42.48
C MET A 1 -14.32 10.73 -41.49
N ASN A 2 -14.88 9.53 -41.67
CA ASN A 2 -16.18 9.16 -41.12
C ASN A 2 -16.09 8.94 -39.61
N SER A 3 -16.82 9.75 -38.85
CA SER A 3 -16.94 9.73 -37.38
C SER A 3 -17.31 8.36 -36.81
N ALA A 4 -17.99 7.52 -37.59
CA ALA A 4 -18.32 6.13 -37.23
C ALA A 4 -17.09 5.20 -37.10
N LEU A 5 -16.04 5.38 -37.91
CA LEU A 5 -14.81 4.59 -37.79
C LEU A 5 -13.98 5.01 -36.58
N ALA A 6 -13.95 6.31 -36.28
CA ALA A 6 -13.26 6.83 -35.10
C ALA A 6 -13.93 6.34 -33.79
N GLN A 7 -15.27 6.32 -33.73
CA GLN A 7 -16.01 5.76 -32.60
C GLN A 7 -15.80 4.25 -32.45
N SER A 8 -15.82 3.49 -33.57
CA SER A 8 -15.60 2.04 -33.54
C SER A 8 -14.19 1.66 -33.04
N ILE A 9 -13.15 2.41 -33.44
CA ILE A 9 -11.77 2.22 -32.95
C ILE A 9 -11.66 2.62 -31.47
N ALA A 10 -12.33 3.72 -31.06
CA ALA A 10 -12.36 4.15 -29.67
C ALA A 10 -13.05 3.11 -28.77
N ASP A 11 -14.18 2.56 -29.21
CA ASP A 11 -14.94 1.54 -28.48
C ASP A 11 -14.19 0.21 -28.39
N LEU A 12 -13.51 -0.20 -29.47
CA LEU A 12 -12.64 -1.38 -29.46
C LEU A 12 -11.46 -1.18 -28.50
N SER A 13 -10.88 0.02 -28.48
CA SER A 13 -9.80 0.36 -27.56
C SER A 13 -10.26 0.43 -26.10
N ASN A 14 -11.51 0.83 -25.83
CA ASN A 14 -12.10 0.83 -24.49
C ASN A 14 -12.47 -0.57 -24.01
N ARG A 15 -12.98 -1.45 -24.89
CA ARG A 15 -13.21 -2.86 -24.57
C ARG A 15 -11.91 -3.59 -24.25
N LEU A 16 -10.86 -3.39 -25.05
CA LEU A 16 -9.55 -3.99 -24.82
C LEU A 16 -8.88 -3.44 -23.55
N ARG A 17 -8.99 -2.14 -23.27
CA ARG A 17 -8.52 -1.55 -22.00
C ARG A 17 -9.25 -2.14 -20.80
N ASN A 18 -10.58 -2.23 -20.82
CA ASN A 18 -11.34 -2.78 -19.69
C ASN A 18 -11.05 -4.27 -19.48
N HIS A 19 -10.93 -5.07 -20.55
CA HIS A 19 -10.64 -6.50 -20.44
C HIS A 19 -9.21 -6.79 -19.96
N PHE A 20 -8.24 -5.92 -20.30
CA PHE A 20 -6.84 -6.08 -19.91
C PHE A 20 -6.50 -5.46 -18.54
N TRP A 21 -7.30 -4.51 -18.04
CA TRP A 21 -7.12 -3.90 -16.71
C TRP A 21 -7.86 -4.60 -15.57
N LEU A 22 -8.98 -5.29 -15.83
CA LEU A 22 -9.72 -6.03 -14.78
C LEU A 22 -8.97 -7.28 -14.31
N SER A 23 -8.12 -7.86 -15.15
CA SER A 23 -7.30 -9.05 -14.84
C SER A 23 -6.00 -8.74 -14.08
N ARG A 24 -5.72 -7.45 -13.82
CA ARG A 24 -4.53 -7.00 -13.06
C ARG A 24 -4.83 -6.54 -11.64
N ALA A 25 -6.02 -6.81 -11.12
CA ALA A 25 -6.26 -6.86 -9.69
C ALA A 25 -5.52 -8.08 -9.10
N SER A 26 -4.19 -8.07 -9.17
CA SER A 26 -3.36 -9.13 -8.62
C SER A 26 -3.61 -9.15 -7.12
N SER A 27 -4.07 -10.29 -6.62
CA SER A 27 -4.10 -10.55 -5.19
C SER A 27 -2.68 -10.30 -4.67
N ARG A 28 -2.50 -9.28 -3.82
CA ARG A 28 -1.20 -9.01 -3.18
C ARG A 28 -0.63 -10.35 -2.67
N PRO A 29 0.66 -10.65 -2.93
CA PRO A 29 1.30 -11.84 -2.41
C PRO A 29 0.94 -12.09 -0.95
N GLN A 30 0.72 -13.37 -0.59
CA GLN A 30 0.21 -13.71 0.74
C GLN A 30 1.10 -13.15 1.87
N HIS A 31 2.42 -13.11 1.68
CA HIS A 31 3.36 -12.54 2.64
C HIS A 31 3.13 -11.04 2.86
N LEU A 32 2.86 -10.24 1.80
CA LEU A 32 2.54 -8.81 1.94
C LEU A 32 1.22 -8.58 2.69
N ARG A 33 0.21 -9.43 2.45
CA ARG A 33 -1.06 -9.38 3.19
C ARG A 33 -0.85 -9.72 4.66
N ARG A 34 0.02 -10.68 4.96
CA ARG A 34 0.39 -11.09 6.32
C ARG A 34 1.16 -9.97 7.03
N GLY A 35 2.17 -9.39 6.40
CA GLY A 35 2.95 -8.27 6.94
C GLY A 35 2.06 -7.08 7.29
N ALA A 36 1.21 -6.63 6.34
CA ALA A 36 0.28 -5.53 6.60
C ALA A 36 -0.70 -5.81 7.75
N ARG A 37 -1.10 -7.07 7.96
CA ARG A 37 -1.94 -7.47 9.10
C ARG A 37 -1.14 -7.45 10.40
N GLY A 38 0.10 -7.92 10.39
CA GLY A 38 1.02 -7.88 11.53
C GLY A 38 1.26 -6.45 12.00
N GLU A 39 1.65 -5.56 11.09
CA GLU A 39 1.91 -4.15 11.38
C GLU A 39 0.67 -3.45 11.99
N LYS A 40 -0.52 -3.77 11.47
CA LYS A 40 -1.79 -3.26 12.02
C LYS A 40 -2.02 -3.71 13.47
N LEU A 41 -1.71 -4.97 13.78
CA LEU A 41 -1.84 -5.51 15.14
C LEU A 41 -0.77 -4.92 16.07
N ALA A 42 0.47 -4.79 15.61
CA ALA A 42 1.57 -4.16 16.35
C ALA A 42 1.23 -2.71 16.71
N CYS A 43 0.75 -1.91 15.75
CA CYS A 43 0.28 -0.55 15.99
C CYS A 43 -0.84 -0.48 17.05
N ARG A 44 -1.78 -1.43 17.03
CA ARG A 44 -2.87 -1.49 18.03
C ARG A 44 -2.33 -1.83 19.41
N PHE A 45 -1.40 -2.78 19.51
CA PHE A 45 -0.74 -3.15 20.74
C PHE A 45 0.03 -1.96 21.33
N LEU A 46 0.93 -1.37 20.55
CA LEU A 46 1.74 -0.21 20.94
C LEU A 46 0.89 0.95 21.46
N ARG A 47 -0.20 1.30 20.78
CA ARG A 47 -1.13 2.35 21.23
C ARG A 47 -1.79 2.02 22.57
N ARG A 48 -2.18 0.76 22.79
CA ARG A 48 -2.75 0.31 24.08
C ARG A 48 -1.71 0.32 25.19
N SER A 49 -0.44 0.13 24.85
CA SER A 49 0.69 0.20 25.77
C SER A 49 1.21 1.63 26.02
N GLY A 50 0.52 2.67 25.52
CA GLY A 50 0.88 4.07 25.77
C GLY A 50 1.85 4.70 24.76
N TYR A 51 2.25 3.97 23.72
CA TYR A 51 3.15 4.51 22.69
C TYR A 51 2.39 5.42 21.72
N LYS A 52 3.01 6.55 21.36
CA LYS A 52 2.56 7.43 20.28
C LYS A 52 3.18 6.98 18.96
N ILE A 53 2.38 6.43 18.05
CA ILE A 53 2.84 6.13 16.68
C ILE A 53 3.13 7.44 15.94
N LEU A 54 4.35 7.58 15.42
CA LEU A 54 4.81 8.74 14.65
C LEU A 54 4.76 8.45 13.15
N TYR A 55 5.31 7.32 12.72
CA TYR A 55 5.34 6.89 11.32
C TYR A 55 5.05 5.40 11.18
N ARG A 56 4.58 5.02 9.99
CA ARG A 56 4.36 3.63 9.55
C ARG A 56 4.90 3.50 8.14
N ASN A 57 5.49 2.35 7.80
CA ASN A 57 6.16 2.12 6.51
C ASN A 57 7.10 3.29 6.16
N PHE A 58 7.94 3.69 7.10
CA PHE A 58 8.86 4.81 6.93
C PHE A 58 9.92 4.44 5.88
N LYS A 59 10.26 5.39 5.02
CA LYS A 59 11.30 5.24 4.00
C LYS A 59 12.27 6.40 4.09
N GLY A 60 13.56 6.09 4.29
CA GLY A 60 14.62 7.07 4.36
C GLY A 60 14.93 7.69 2.99
N ARG A 61 15.39 8.94 2.98
CA ARG A 61 15.76 9.65 1.73
C ARG A 61 16.90 8.98 0.98
N SER A 62 17.89 8.44 1.72
CA SER A 62 19.06 7.76 1.17
C SER A 62 18.93 6.23 1.21
N GLY A 63 17.73 5.71 1.43
CA GLY A 63 17.45 4.28 1.63
C GLY A 63 17.11 3.92 3.07
N GLY A 64 16.85 2.64 3.29
CA GLY A 64 16.36 2.09 4.54
C GLY A 64 14.85 2.22 4.69
N GLU A 65 14.26 1.21 5.33
CA GLU A 65 12.86 1.18 5.69
C GLU A 65 12.71 0.77 7.16
N ILE A 66 11.65 1.26 7.80
CA ILE A 66 11.25 0.86 9.14
C ILE A 66 9.73 0.71 9.14
N ASP A 67 9.23 -0.42 9.63
CA ASP A 67 7.79 -0.68 9.66
C ASP A 67 7.04 0.33 10.52
N ILE A 68 7.50 0.59 11.75
CA ILE A 68 6.85 1.51 12.68
C ILE A 68 7.89 2.34 13.42
N VAL A 69 7.65 3.65 13.48
CA VAL A 69 8.38 4.56 14.38
C VAL A 69 7.39 5.08 15.41
N CYS A 70 7.69 4.93 16.70
CA CYS A 70 6.85 5.40 17.79
C CYS A 70 7.67 6.09 18.89
N ARG A 71 6.97 6.76 19.80
CA ARG A 71 7.56 7.44 20.96
C ARG A 71 6.89 6.97 22.24
N GLU A 72 7.72 6.62 23.22
CA GLU A 72 7.34 6.40 24.62
C GLU A 72 8.10 7.40 25.45
N GLN A 73 7.39 8.38 26.02
CA GLN A 73 8.00 9.48 26.79
C GLN A 73 9.14 10.13 25.98
N ASP A 74 10.39 10.00 26.40
CA ASP A 74 11.57 10.57 25.72
C ASP A 74 12.34 9.57 24.85
N THR A 75 11.85 8.34 24.74
CA THR A 75 12.44 7.31 23.92
C THR A 75 11.80 7.28 22.53
N LEU A 76 12.64 7.40 21.49
CA LEU A 76 12.28 7.12 20.11
C LEU A 76 12.51 5.63 19.84
N VAL A 77 11.47 4.93 19.39
CA VAL A 77 11.49 3.47 19.21
C VAL A 77 11.22 3.13 17.75
N PHE A 78 12.07 2.26 17.20
CA PHE A 78 11.95 1.69 15.86
C PHE A 78 11.55 0.22 16.01
N VAL A 79 10.48 -0.18 15.33
CA VAL A 79 9.90 -1.52 15.45
C VAL A 79 9.81 -2.14 14.06
N GLU A 80 10.37 -3.34 13.94
CA GLU A 80 10.26 -4.25 12.78
C GLU A 80 9.27 -5.37 13.14
N VAL A 81 8.39 -5.76 12.22
CA VAL A 81 7.23 -6.62 12.51
C VAL A 81 7.23 -7.94 11.72
#